data_AF-A0A7W4VZE3-F1
#
_entry.id   AF-A0A7W4VZE3-F1
#
_cell.length_a   1.000
_cell.length_b   1.000
_cell.length_c   1.000
_cell.angle_alpha   90.00
_cell.angle_beta   90.00
_cell.angle_gamma   90.00
#
_symmetry.space_group_name_H-M   'P 1'
#
loop_
_entity.id
_entity.type
_entity.pdbx_description
1 polymer ?
#
loop_
_entity_poly.entity_id
_entity_poly.type
_entity_poly.pdbx_seq_one_letter_code
_entity_poly.pdbx_strand_id
1 'polypeptide(L)'
;MTDWTVTSELLDAGLVVAVEVVDVRLGDTEDDGSRVVRRGTVTVRVVEVVKGRSLTPVGETADVDIEVRTSSGTRVPGGWFGIWSAVPLEPGVVLVAFCDAGSADLAVALTDEHCTQLVPDGPRLDDVRLAQAVQRRSPTVDRLLDEAWRRRGEAGPVFARYVWVAVREAVVADAARFGRLMDVATDGGTRADAQEQYLVCAYEDATFSSAFPAERRAALARAMAAAALDPRLGELREHLLSTYLPNLVGAPAPEPLTPAAVFADDEHLRDVLAAEVADPADPATSSPALSAWLREGS
;
A
#
# COMPACT_ATOMS: atom_id res chain seq x y z
N MET A 1 19.92 8.15 -9.28
CA MET A 1 18.71 7.44 -8.83
C MET A 1 18.19 8.18 -7.63
N THR A 2 16.97 8.69 -7.69
CA THR A 2 16.24 9.15 -6.50
C THR A 2 15.98 7.91 -5.66
N ASP A 3 16.45 7.90 -4.41
CA ASP A 3 16.12 6.84 -3.46
C ASP A 3 14.63 6.98 -3.15
N TRP A 4 13.83 6.07 -3.69
CA TRP A 4 12.40 6.06 -3.41
C TRP A 4 12.18 5.10 -2.26
N THR A 5 11.71 5.66 -1.15
CA THR A 5 11.57 4.95 0.11
C THR A 5 10.09 4.81 0.40
N VAL A 6 9.65 3.59 0.65
CA VAL A 6 8.26 3.34 1.07
C VAL A 6 7.98 4.10 2.36
N THR A 7 6.87 4.83 2.39
CA THR A 7 6.40 5.50 3.60
C THR A 7 5.08 4.92 4.08
N SER A 8 4.65 5.31 5.29
CA SER A 8 3.39 4.86 5.87
C SER A 8 2.54 6.09 6.12
N GLU A 9 1.34 6.11 5.53
CA GLU A 9 0.38 7.21 5.72
C GLU A 9 0.09 7.45 7.20
N LEU A 10 0.09 6.38 8.02
CA LEU A 10 -0.12 6.50 9.44
C LEU A 10 1.08 7.11 10.17
N LEU A 11 2.32 6.77 9.79
CA LEU A 11 3.50 7.33 10.43
C LEU A 11 3.69 8.80 10.07
N ASP A 12 3.52 9.12 8.79
CA ASP A 12 3.74 10.46 8.23
C ASP A 12 2.65 11.45 8.65
N ALA A 13 1.40 10.99 8.81
CA ALA A 13 0.29 11.86 9.17
C ALA A 13 0.48 12.51 10.56
N GLY A 14 0.34 13.82 10.64
CA GLY A 14 0.21 14.54 11.92
C GLY A 14 -1.20 14.40 12.52
N LEU A 15 -2.21 14.25 11.66
CA LEU A 15 -3.62 14.09 12.01
C LEU A 15 -4.22 12.95 11.18
N VAL A 16 -4.92 12.02 11.84
CA VAL A 16 -5.76 11.03 11.16
C VAL A 16 -7.16 11.14 11.73
N VAL A 17 -8.12 11.46 10.88
CA VAL A 17 -9.50 11.79 11.27
C VAL A 17 -10.50 11.10 10.36
N ALA A 18 -11.51 10.47 10.97
CA ALA A 18 -12.68 9.98 10.26
C ALA A 18 -13.74 11.07 10.24
N VAL A 19 -14.29 11.36 9.06
CA VAL A 19 -15.30 12.38 8.85
C VAL A 19 -16.47 11.85 8.04
N GLU A 20 -17.68 12.27 8.36
CA GLU A 20 -18.90 11.94 7.62
C GLU A 20 -19.28 13.14 6.75
N VAL A 21 -19.56 12.91 5.47
CA VAL A 21 -20.11 13.94 4.58
C VAL A 21 -21.55 14.23 5.00
N VAL A 22 -21.85 15.48 5.35
CA VAL A 22 -23.20 15.89 5.81
C VAL A 22 -23.97 16.60 4.71
N ASP A 23 -23.32 17.52 4.01
CA ASP A 23 -23.91 18.31 2.94
C ASP A 23 -22.84 18.65 1.90
N VAL A 24 -23.26 18.81 0.65
CA VAL A 24 -22.35 19.12 -0.47
C VAL A 24 -22.99 20.17 -1.37
N ARG A 25 -22.32 21.32 -1.48
CA ARG A 25 -22.75 22.46 -2.30
C ARG A 25 -21.70 22.76 -3.33
N LEU A 26 -21.78 22.07 -4.46
CA LEU A 26 -20.93 22.32 -5.62
C LEU A 26 -21.60 23.32 -6.56
N GLY A 27 -20.82 24.31 -6.99
CA GLY A 27 -21.21 25.27 -8.00
C GLY A 27 -21.34 24.67 -9.40
N ASP A 28 -21.50 25.59 -10.35
CA ASP A 28 -21.58 25.27 -11.76
C ASP A 28 -20.29 24.61 -12.26
N THR A 29 -20.45 23.89 -13.36
CA THR A 29 -19.35 23.22 -14.02
C THR A 29 -18.56 24.22 -14.87
N GLU A 30 -17.26 24.31 -14.62
CA GLU A 30 -16.31 25.11 -15.39
C GLU A 30 -15.42 24.21 -16.25
N ASP A 31 -15.09 24.67 -17.46
CA ASP A 31 -14.14 24.01 -18.36
C ASP A 31 -12.77 24.71 -18.23
N ASP A 32 -11.76 23.97 -17.73
CA ASP A 32 -10.37 24.40 -17.63
C ASP A 32 -9.54 23.86 -18.82
N GLY A 33 -10.16 23.82 -19.99
CA GLY A 33 -9.59 23.41 -21.28
C GLY A 33 -9.58 21.90 -21.51
N SER A 34 -9.02 21.12 -20.57
CA SER A 34 -8.97 19.64 -20.67
C SER A 34 -9.71 18.93 -19.55
N ARG A 35 -10.29 19.70 -18.62
CA ARG A 35 -10.86 19.20 -17.38
C ARG A 35 -12.13 19.94 -17.06
N VAL A 36 -13.03 19.19 -16.47
CA VAL A 36 -14.30 19.68 -15.96
C VAL A 36 -14.11 19.89 -14.46
N VAL A 37 -14.14 21.14 -14.02
CA VAL A 37 -13.88 21.55 -12.65
C VAL A 37 -15.18 22.05 -12.01
N ARG A 38 -15.43 21.63 -10.76
CA ARG A 38 -16.51 22.14 -9.93
C ARG A 38 -15.94 22.55 -8.58
N ARG A 39 -16.18 23.79 -8.19
CA ARG A 39 -15.77 24.32 -6.88
C ARG A 39 -16.98 24.42 -5.98
N GLY A 40 -16.76 24.29 -4.68
CA GLY A 40 -17.83 24.43 -3.72
C GLY A 40 -17.39 24.08 -2.32
N THR A 41 -18.37 23.81 -1.47
CA THR A 41 -18.15 23.52 -0.06
C THR A 41 -18.74 22.17 0.28
N VAL A 42 -17.99 21.36 1.04
CA VAL A 42 -18.47 20.14 1.68
C VAL A 42 -18.53 20.39 3.17
N THR A 43 -19.70 20.20 3.76
CA THR A 43 -19.85 20.17 5.22
C THR A 43 -19.57 18.76 5.69
N VAL A 44 -18.56 18.59 6.55
CA VAL A 44 -18.22 17.31 7.15
C VAL A 44 -18.45 17.32 8.65
N ARG A 45 -18.85 16.18 9.23
CA ARG A 45 -18.91 15.95 10.68
C ARG A 45 -17.73 15.13 11.12
N VAL A 46 -17.08 15.52 12.22
CA VAL A 46 -16.01 14.70 12.82
C VAL A 46 -16.62 13.46 13.48
N VAL A 47 -16.30 12.28 12.95
CA VAL A 47 -16.72 11.00 13.53
C VAL A 47 -15.73 10.55 14.60
N GLU A 48 -14.44 10.61 14.30
CA GLU A 48 -13.38 10.19 15.21
C GLU A 48 -12.05 10.88 14.88
N VAL A 49 -11.26 11.23 15.90
CA VAL A 49 -9.85 11.61 15.73
C VAL A 49 -8.97 10.44 16.21
N VAL A 50 -8.38 9.71 15.26
CA VAL A 50 -7.59 8.48 15.53
C VAL A 50 -6.16 8.81 15.95
N LYS A 51 -5.55 9.81 15.31
CA LYS A 51 -4.20 10.32 15.58
C LYS A 51 -4.21 11.84 15.53
N GLY A 52 -3.39 12.49 16.36
CA GLY A 52 -3.24 13.95 16.34
C GLY A 52 -4.28 14.69 17.19
N ARG A 53 -4.53 15.95 16.84
CA ARG A 53 -5.51 16.82 17.50
C ARG A 53 -6.25 17.63 16.44
N SER A 54 -7.57 17.74 16.58
CA SER A 54 -8.40 18.67 15.81
C SER A 54 -8.99 19.72 16.75
N LEU A 55 -9.11 20.96 16.25
CA LEU A 55 -9.84 22.03 16.93
C LEU A 55 -11.37 21.88 16.77
N THR A 56 -11.82 21.11 15.77
CA THR A 56 -13.23 20.74 15.61
C THR A 56 -13.50 19.51 16.49
N PRO A 57 -14.37 19.60 17.51
CA PRO A 57 -14.69 18.47 18.36
C PRO A 57 -15.36 17.32 17.60
N VAL A 58 -15.23 16.10 18.13
CA VAL A 58 -16.01 14.95 17.64
C VAL A 58 -17.51 15.25 17.77
N GLY A 59 -18.26 14.98 16.71
CA GLY A 59 -19.69 15.26 16.58
C GLY A 59 -20.02 16.63 15.97
N GLU A 60 -19.08 17.56 15.96
CA GLU A 60 -19.25 18.89 15.36
C GLU A 60 -18.91 18.87 13.86
N THR A 61 -19.40 19.89 13.15
CA THR A 61 -19.21 20.04 11.70
C THR A 61 -18.21 21.13 11.34
N ALA A 62 -17.51 20.95 10.23
CA ALA A 62 -16.70 21.98 9.57
C ALA A 62 -17.07 22.06 8.08
N ASP A 63 -17.01 23.29 7.55
CA ASP A 63 -17.16 23.54 6.12
C ASP A 63 -15.78 23.55 5.47
N VAL A 64 -15.59 22.71 4.46
CA VAL A 64 -14.35 22.57 3.70
C VAL A 64 -14.59 23.04 2.29
N ASP A 65 -13.80 24.02 1.84
CA ASP A 65 -13.81 24.43 0.45
C ASP A 65 -13.02 23.41 -0.40
N ILE A 66 -13.66 22.90 -1.44
CA ILE A 66 -13.11 21.83 -2.27
C ILE A 66 -13.15 22.18 -3.75
N GLU A 67 -12.27 21.51 -4.50
CA GLU A 67 -12.28 21.49 -5.94
C GLU A 67 -12.38 20.04 -6.43
N VAL A 68 -13.41 19.76 -7.23
CA VAL A 68 -13.61 18.44 -7.86
C VAL A 68 -13.27 18.55 -9.34
N ARG A 69 -12.34 17.74 -9.79
CA ARG A 69 -11.87 17.66 -11.18
C ARG A 69 -12.28 16.33 -11.77
N THR A 70 -12.97 16.38 -12.90
CA THR A 70 -13.32 15.18 -13.70
C THR A 70 -12.71 15.28 -15.10
N SER A 71 -12.29 14.14 -15.65
CA SER A 71 -11.79 14.08 -17.03
C SER A 71 -12.95 13.93 -18.02
N SER A 72 -13.04 14.80 -19.02
CA SER A 72 -14.12 14.83 -20.03
C SER A 72 -14.03 13.76 -21.14
N GLY A 73 -13.27 12.67 -20.96
CA GLY A 73 -13.31 11.53 -21.88
C GLY A 73 -11.98 11.03 -22.45
N THR A 74 -10.84 11.50 -21.97
CA THR A 74 -9.54 10.89 -22.26
C THR A 74 -8.80 10.64 -20.96
N ARG A 75 -8.46 9.37 -20.68
CA ARG A 75 -7.60 8.96 -19.57
C ARG A 75 -6.31 9.78 -19.65
N VAL A 76 -6.13 10.74 -18.74
CA VAL A 76 -4.83 11.41 -18.56
C VAL A 76 -4.05 10.55 -17.56
N PRO A 77 -2.97 9.87 -17.97
CA PRO A 77 -2.10 9.18 -17.02
C PRO A 77 -1.42 10.24 -16.14
N GLY A 78 -1.60 10.15 -14.81
CA GLY A 78 -0.85 10.96 -13.84
C GLY A 78 -1.43 12.33 -13.47
N GLY A 79 -2.70 12.63 -13.77
CA GLY A 79 -3.33 13.86 -13.29
C GLY A 79 -3.75 13.76 -11.81
N TRP A 80 -3.10 14.50 -10.91
CA TRP A 80 -3.56 14.66 -9.53
C TRP A 80 -4.88 15.46 -9.57
N PHE A 81 -6.01 14.79 -9.40
CA PHE A 81 -7.35 15.40 -9.49
C PHE A 81 -7.77 16.14 -8.20
N GLY A 82 -6.91 16.18 -7.18
CA GLY A 82 -7.24 16.62 -5.83
C GLY A 82 -7.86 15.46 -5.02
N ILE A 83 -7.70 15.48 -3.71
CA ILE A 83 -8.12 14.38 -2.82
C ILE A 83 -9.63 14.13 -2.87
N TRP A 84 -10.41 15.19 -3.06
CA TRP A 84 -11.88 15.15 -3.08
C TRP A 84 -12.46 14.60 -4.38
N SER A 85 -11.66 14.55 -5.44
CA SER A 85 -12.09 13.99 -6.73
C SER A 85 -12.03 12.47 -6.78
N ALA A 86 -11.35 11.84 -5.82
CA ALA A 86 -11.15 10.39 -5.76
C ALA A 86 -12.15 9.68 -4.83
N VAL A 87 -13.03 10.43 -4.15
CA VAL A 87 -13.91 9.89 -3.11
C VAL A 87 -15.38 10.19 -3.39
N PRO A 88 -16.29 9.31 -2.91
CA PRO A 88 -17.72 9.59 -2.92
C PRO A 88 -18.06 10.81 -2.05
N LEU A 89 -19.01 11.63 -2.51
CA LEU A 89 -19.44 12.88 -1.88
C LEU A 89 -20.92 12.83 -1.45
N GLU A 90 -21.54 11.66 -1.47
CA GLU A 90 -22.91 11.49 -1.02
C GLU A 90 -23.03 11.72 0.49
N PRO A 91 -24.06 12.45 0.96
CA PRO A 91 -24.32 12.57 2.38
C PRO A 91 -24.45 11.20 3.08
N GLY A 92 -23.82 11.07 4.25
CA GLY A 92 -23.73 9.85 5.05
C GLY A 92 -22.49 8.99 4.75
N VAL A 93 -21.72 9.31 3.71
CA VAL A 93 -20.43 8.63 3.44
C VAL A 93 -19.42 9.00 4.52
N VAL A 94 -18.77 7.99 5.11
CA VAL A 94 -17.64 8.19 6.02
C VAL A 94 -16.34 8.05 5.23
N LEU A 95 -15.43 8.97 5.47
CA LEU A 95 -14.10 9.06 4.87
C LEU A 95 -13.04 9.10 5.99
N VAL A 96 -11.86 8.57 5.73
CA VAL A 96 -10.68 8.67 6.59
C VAL A 96 -9.65 9.54 5.89
N ALA A 97 -9.27 10.62 6.55
CA ALA A 97 -8.26 11.56 6.10
C ALA A 97 -6.94 11.34 6.82
N PHE A 98 -5.84 11.37 6.06
CA PHE A 98 -4.47 11.38 6.54
C PHE A 98 -3.88 12.74 6.19
N CYS A 99 -3.69 13.57 7.21
CA CYS A 99 -3.21 14.94 7.06
C CYS A 99 -1.85 15.10 7.73
N ASP A 100 -1.05 16.02 7.23
CA ASP A 100 0.20 16.43 7.86
C ASP A 100 -0.05 17.14 9.21
N ALA A 101 1.01 17.66 9.83
CA ALA A 101 0.93 18.40 11.10
C ALA A 101 0.75 19.92 10.91
N GLY A 102 0.45 20.37 9.69
CA GLY A 102 0.43 21.79 9.29
C GLY A 102 -0.71 22.58 9.92
N SER A 103 -1.84 21.94 10.24
CA SER A 103 -2.97 22.59 10.89
C SER A 103 -3.80 21.63 11.75
N ALA A 104 -4.35 22.15 12.85
CA ALA A 104 -5.37 21.47 13.66
C ALA A 104 -6.79 21.95 13.31
N ASP A 105 -6.93 23.00 12.49
CA ASP A 105 -8.21 23.41 11.92
C ASP A 105 -8.60 22.42 10.83
N LEU A 106 -9.75 21.77 10.98
CA LEU A 106 -10.19 20.70 10.08
C LEU A 106 -10.43 21.20 8.65
N ALA A 107 -10.95 22.42 8.49
CA ALA A 107 -11.19 23.00 7.16
C ALA A 107 -9.89 23.18 6.39
N VAL A 108 -8.81 23.54 7.09
CA VAL A 108 -7.46 23.69 6.51
C VAL A 108 -6.80 22.34 6.32
N ALA A 109 -6.91 21.44 7.31
CA ALA A 109 -6.27 20.12 7.25
C ALA A 109 -6.82 19.24 6.11
N LEU A 110 -8.09 19.40 5.73
CA LEU A 110 -8.74 18.65 4.65
C LEU A 110 -8.61 19.31 3.26
N THR A 111 -7.64 20.21 3.08
CA THR A 111 -7.27 20.75 1.77
C THR A 111 -6.25 19.84 1.06
N ASP A 112 -6.10 19.99 -0.25
CA ASP A 112 -5.07 19.29 -1.04
C ASP A 112 -3.64 19.60 -0.58
N GLU A 113 -3.42 20.72 0.13
CA GLU A 113 -2.10 21.11 0.66
C GLU A 113 -1.69 20.26 1.87
N HIS A 114 -2.65 19.93 2.74
CA HIS A 114 -2.38 19.29 4.04
C HIS A 114 -2.85 17.84 4.13
N CYS A 115 -3.87 17.45 3.38
CA CYS A 115 -4.35 16.08 3.35
C CYS A 115 -3.65 15.33 2.22
N THR A 116 -2.80 14.37 2.59
CA THR A 116 -2.06 13.56 1.63
C THR A 116 -2.92 12.45 1.04
N GLN A 117 -3.92 12.00 1.80
CA GLN A 117 -4.81 10.91 1.40
C GLN A 117 -6.18 11.04 2.06
N LEU A 118 -7.22 10.90 1.25
CA LEU A 118 -8.62 10.79 1.69
C LEU A 118 -9.21 9.52 1.07
N VAL A 119 -9.73 8.61 1.89
CA VAL A 119 -10.26 7.33 1.44
C VAL A 119 -11.60 7.01 2.08
N PRO A 120 -12.48 6.22 1.44
CA PRO A 120 -13.67 5.71 2.09
C PRO A 120 -13.34 4.87 3.34
N ASP A 121 -14.15 5.05 4.38
CA ASP A 121 -13.97 4.46 5.72
C ASP A 121 -13.83 2.94 5.71
N GLY A 122 -14.83 2.24 5.16
CA GLY A 122 -14.84 0.79 4.93
C GLY A 122 -14.09 -0.03 5.98
N PRO A 123 -13.35 -1.09 5.58
CA PRO A 123 -12.45 -1.80 6.49
C PRO A 123 -11.16 -1.01 6.83
N ARG A 124 -10.97 0.20 6.30
CA ARG A 124 -9.74 1.00 6.48
C ARG A 124 -9.67 1.59 7.88
N LEU A 125 -10.75 2.11 8.45
CA LEU A 125 -10.68 2.72 9.79
C LEU A 125 -10.37 1.73 10.90
N ASP A 126 -10.95 0.52 10.86
CA ASP A 126 -10.61 -0.53 11.82
C ASP A 126 -9.13 -0.93 11.70
N ASP A 127 -8.59 -0.95 10.49
CA ASP A 127 -7.19 -1.22 10.23
C ASP A 127 -6.26 -0.10 10.75
N VAL A 128 -6.65 1.16 10.53
CA VAL A 128 -5.96 2.34 11.10
C VAL A 128 -6.00 2.31 12.63
N ARG A 129 -7.15 2.01 13.24
CA ARG A 129 -7.31 1.88 14.70
C ARG A 129 -6.40 0.78 15.24
N LEU A 130 -6.31 -0.36 14.55
CA LEU A 130 -5.43 -1.46 14.92
C LEU A 130 -3.96 -1.02 14.89
N ALA A 131 -3.51 -0.41 13.79
CA ALA A 131 -2.14 0.06 13.62
C ALA A 131 -1.79 1.13 14.66
N GLN A 132 -2.69 2.08 14.89
CA GLN A 132 -2.52 3.12 15.90
C GLN A 132 -2.47 2.56 17.32
N ALA A 133 -3.30 1.57 17.65
CA ALA A 133 -3.30 0.92 18.96
C ALA A 133 -1.97 0.20 19.23
N VAL A 134 -1.37 -0.39 18.21
CA VAL A 134 -0.05 -1.01 18.28
C VAL A 134 1.04 0.07 18.41
N GLN A 135 1.00 1.10 17.57
CA GLN A 135 1.95 2.20 17.59
C GLN A 135 2.03 2.89 18.96
N ARG A 136 0.89 3.16 19.60
CA ARG A 136 0.84 3.81 20.94
C ARG A 136 1.53 3.02 22.04
N ARG A 137 1.73 1.71 21.86
CA ARG A 137 2.45 0.84 22.82
C ARG A 137 3.95 0.81 22.57
N SER A 138 4.44 1.48 21.52
CA SER A 138 5.85 1.53 21.11
C SER A 138 6.53 0.16 21.19
N PRO A 139 6.03 -0.86 20.46
CA PRO A 139 6.57 -2.20 20.53
C PRO A 139 8.03 -2.21 20.06
N THR A 140 8.82 -3.12 20.62
CA THR A 140 10.08 -3.50 19.99
C THR A 140 9.79 -4.14 18.63
N VAL A 141 10.78 -4.15 17.73
CA VAL A 141 10.65 -4.80 16.40
C VAL A 141 10.14 -6.23 16.54
N ASP A 142 10.71 -7.02 17.44
CA ASP A 142 10.31 -8.42 17.59
C ASP A 142 8.86 -8.58 18.07
N ARG A 143 8.38 -7.67 18.94
CA ARG A 143 6.97 -7.63 19.39
C ARG A 143 6.03 -7.18 18.26
N LEU A 144 6.49 -6.26 17.41
CA LEU A 144 5.71 -5.81 16.27
C LEU A 144 5.55 -6.93 15.22
N LEU A 145 6.60 -7.70 14.98
CA LEU A 145 6.54 -8.91 14.15
C LEU A 145 5.62 -9.98 14.74
N ASP A 146 5.67 -10.21 16.06
CA ASP A 146 4.74 -11.13 16.73
C ASP A 146 3.27 -10.65 16.62
N GLU A 147 3.04 -9.35 16.73
CA GLU A 147 1.72 -8.76 16.56
C GLU A 147 1.21 -8.94 15.14
N ALA A 148 2.06 -8.69 14.13
CA ALA A 148 1.74 -8.89 12.73
C ALA A 148 1.33 -10.35 12.47
N TRP A 149 2.10 -11.32 12.97
CA TRP A 149 1.75 -12.74 12.85
C TRP A 149 0.42 -13.06 13.52
N ARG A 150 0.19 -12.57 14.74
CA ARG A 150 -1.04 -12.83 15.50
C ARG A 150 -2.28 -12.24 14.82
N ARG A 151 -2.14 -11.07 14.19
CA ARG A 151 -3.23 -10.30 13.59
C ARG A 151 -3.40 -10.52 12.08
N ARG A 152 -2.58 -11.36 11.45
CA ARG A 152 -2.50 -11.49 9.99
C ARG A 152 -3.83 -11.74 9.27
N GLY A 153 -4.77 -12.44 9.90
CA GLY A 153 -6.11 -12.69 9.34
C GLY A 153 -7.12 -11.55 9.55
N GLU A 154 -6.80 -10.56 10.37
CA GLU A 154 -7.66 -9.42 10.71
C GLU A 154 -7.10 -8.10 10.13
N ALA A 155 -5.78 -7.93 10.20
CA ALA A 155 -5.05 -6.75 9.76
C ALA A 155 -5.11 -6.58 8.24
N GLY A 156 -5.37 -5.36 7.79
CA GLY A 156 -5.43 -4.96 6.40
C GLY A 156 -4.15 -4.26 5.92
N PRO A 157 -4.25 -3.54 4.78
CA PRO A 157 -3.09 -2.96 4.11
C PRO A 157 -2.44 -1.80 4.89
N VAL A 158 -3.21 -0.96 5.60
CA VAL A 158 -2.63 0.16 6.38
C VAL A 158 -1.76 -0.38 7.50
N PHE A 159 -2.23 -1.41 8.19
CA PHE A 159 -1.44 -2.09 9.22
C PHE A 159 -0.20 -2.75 8.64
N ALA A 160 -0.32 -3.45 7.51
CA ALA A 160 0.80 -4.10 6.85
C ALA A 160 1.90 -3.09 6.46
N ARG A 161 1.53 -1.96 5.85
CA ARG A 161 2.45 -0.88 5.49
C ARG A 161 3.08 -0.23 6.72
N TYR A 162 2.29 0.03 7.77
CA TYR A 162 2.80 0.52 9.05
C TYR A 162 3.87 -0.42 9.62
N VAL A 163 3.61 -1.73 9.67
CA VAL A 163 4.56 -2.73 10.14
C VAL A 163 5.83 -2.69 9.30
N TRP A 164 5.73 -2.76 7.97
CA TRP A 164 6.88 -2.71 7.07
C TRP A 164 7.78 -1.52 7.37
N VAL A 165 7.23 -0.30 7.33
CA VAL A 165 8.02 0.92 7.51
C VAL A 165 8.61 1.00 8.92
N ALA A 166 7.86 0.59 9.95
CA ALA A 166 8.32 0.61 11.33
C ALA A 166 9.45 -0.40 11.62
N VAL A 167 9.49 -1.54 10.92
CA VAL A 167 10.53 -2.57 11.13
C VAL A 167 11.61 -2.58 10.05
N ARG A 168 11.47 -1.81 8.97
CA ARG A 168 12.28 -1.90 7.75
C ARG A 168 13.78 -1.98 8.02
N GLU A 169 14.33 -1.02 8.74
CA GLU A 169 15.77 -0.98 9.00
C GLU A 169 16.26 -2.25 9.70
N ALA A 170 15.47 -2.74 10.66
CA ALA A 170 15.80 -3.92 11.45
C ALA A 170 15.64 -5.23 10.65
N VAL A 171 14.64 -5.33 9.76
CA VAL A 171 14.48 -6.52 8.90
C VAL A 171 15.50 -6.54 7.77
N VAL A 172 15.88 -5.38 7.22
CA VAL A 172 16.95 -5.30 6.21
C VAL A 172 18.30 -5.72 6.82
N ALA A 173 18.56 -5.33 8.08
CA ALA A 173 19.79 -5.67 8.78
C ALA A 173 19.87 -7.14 9.27
N ASP A 174 18.74 -7.83 9.45
CA ASP A 174 18.66 -9.13 10.11
C ASP A 174 17.85 -10.15 9.30
N ALA A 175 18.52 -11.22 8.84
CA ALA A 175 17.89 -12.26 8.02
C ALA A 175 16.72 -12.97 8.72
N ALA A 176 16.83 -13.23 10.02
CA ALA A 176 15.80 -13.95 10.75
C ALA A 176 14.55 -13.09 10.93
N ARG A 177 14.72 -11.78 11.16
CA ARG A 177 13.59 -10.84 11.19
C ARG A 177 12.94 -10.67 9.83
N PHE A 178 13.74 -10.60 8.76
CA PHE A 178 13.22 -10.58 7.39
C PHE A 178 12.39 -11.83 7.10
N GLY A 179 12.93 -13.01 7.41
CA GLY A 179 12.23 -14.29 7.25
C GLY A 179 10.88 -14.30 7.98
N ARG A 180 10.85 -13.90 9.27
CA ARG A 180 9.60 -13.80 10.03
C ARG A 180 8.57 -12.89 9.38
N LEU A 181 8.99 -11.76 8.80
CA LEU A 181 8.05 -10.87 8.10
C LEU A 181 7.56 -11.48 6.79
N MET A 182 8.42 -12.18 6.04
CA MET A 182 8.03 -12.89 4.83
C MET A 182 7.09 -14.07 5.14
N ASP A 183 7.27 -14.74 6.28
CA ASP A 183 6.33 -15.76 6.75
C ASP A 183 4.94 -15.15 6.96
N VAL A 184 4.84 -13.95 7.56
CA VAL A 184 3.55 -13.22 7.65
C VAL A 184 3.01 -12.89 6.25
N ALA A 185 3.85 -12.39 5.35
CA ALA A 185 3.43 -11.96 4.02
C ALA A 185 2.94 -13.11 3.12
N THR A 186 3.41 -14.33 3.37
CA THR A 186 3.13 -15.52 2.53
C THR A 186 2.22 -16.55 3.20
N ASP A 187 1.93 -16.42 4.50
CA ASP A 187 1.00 -17.32 5.20
C ASP A 187 -0.40 -17.25 4.60
N GLY A 188 -1.00 -18.42 4.33
CA GLY A 188 -2.33 -18.50 3.74
C GLY A 188 -3.45 -17.96 4.63
N GLY A 189 -3.22 -17.78 5.94
CA GLY A 189 -4.14 -17.12 6.86
C GLY A 189 -4.06 -15.59 6.83
N THR A 190 -3.10 -15.00 6.12
CA THR A 190 -2.98 -13.55 5.97
C THR A 190 -4.03 -13.03 4.97
N ARG A 191 -4.63 -11.87 5.26
CA ARG A 191 -5.57 -11.24 4.32
C ARG A 191 -4.86 -10.85 3.02
N ALA A 192 -5.49 -11.10 1.87
CA ALA A 192 -4.87 -10.88 0.55
C ALA A 192 -4.41 -9.43 0.33
N ASP A 193 -5.19 -8.44 0.77
CA ASP A 193 -4.85 -7.02 0.69
C ASP A 193 -3.65 -6.63 1.57
N ALA A 194 -3.48 -7.28 2.73
CA ALA A 194 -2.30 -7.15 3.56
C ALA A 194 -1.07 -7.87 2.97
N GLN A 195 -1.26 -9.06 2.36
CA GLN A 195 -0.19 -9.78 1.67
C GLN A 195 0.38 -8.95 0.52
N GLU A 196 -0.50 -8.39 -0.32
CA GLU A 196 -0.12 -7.43 -1.36
C GLU A 196 0.74 -6.33 -0.78
N GLN A 197 0.27 -5.68 0.29
CA GLN A 197 0.96 -4.53 0.82
C GLN A 197 2.33 -4.87 1.42
N TYR A 198 2.48 -6.00 2.12
CA TYR A 198 3.79 -6.44 2.61
C TYR A 198 4.77 -6.72 1.47
N LEU A 199 4.31 -7.46 0.44
CA LEU A 199 5.14 -7.87 -0.69
C LEU A 199 5.52 -6.67 -1.56
N VAL A 200 4.57 -5.80 -1.89
CA VAL A 200 4.81 -4.61 -2.72
C VAL A 200 5.73 -3.63 -2.00
N CYS A 201 5.50 -3.32 -0.72
CA CYS A 201 6.42 -2.47 0.02
C CYS A 201 7.86 -3.02 0.05
N ALA A 202 8.01 -4.32 0.27
CA ALA A 202 9.30 -4.97 0.25
C ALA A 202 9.95 -4.90 -1.15
N TYR A 203 9.16 -5.12 -2.21
CA TYR A 203 9.62 -5.01 -3.60
C TYR A 203 10.14 -3.62 -3.93
N GLU A 204 9.41 -2.59 -3.51
CA GLU A 204 9.71 -1.20 -3.80
C GLU A 204 11.07 -0.82 -3.19
N ASP A 205 11.27 -1.07 -1.89
CA ASP A 205 12.55 -0.80 -1.25
C ASP A 205 13.67 -1.71 -1.81
N ALA A 206 13.38 -2.97 -2.14
CA ALA A 206 14.36 -3.93 -2.67
C ALA A 206 14.82 -3.65 -4.11
N THR A 207 13.96 -3.04 -4.92
CA THR A 207 14.21 -2.79 -6.35
C THR A 207 14.81 -1.41 -6.58
N PHE A 208 14.38 -0.42 -5.80
CA PHE A 208 14.77 0.98 -6.01
C PHE A 208 15.92 1.45 -5.11
N SER A 209 16.30 0.68 -4.09
CA SER A 209 17.44 0.98 -3.22
C SER A 209 18.64 0.07 -3.48
N SER A 210 19.78 0.64 -3.89
CA SER A 210 21.02 -0.12 -4.07
C SER A 210 21.63 -0.62 -2.75
N ALA A 211 21.15 -0.12 -1.61
CA ALA A 211 21.57 -0.55 -0.28
C ALA A 211 20.90 -1.86 0.18
N PHE A 212 19.87 -2.34 -0.54
CA PHE A 212 19.15 -3.54 -0.15
C PHE A 212 19.99 -4.80 -0.41
N PRO A 213 20.25 -5.66 0.60
CA PRO A 213 21.12 -6.83 0.44
C PRO A 213 20.57 -7.85 -0.57
N ALA A 214 21.44 -8.35 -1.46
CA ALA A 214 21.08 -9.32 -2.48
C ALA A 214 20.42 -10.59 -1.90
N GLU A 215 20.91 -11.08 -0.76
CA GLU A 215 20.32 -12.23 -0.05
C GLU A 215 18.87 -12.00 0.37
N ARG A 216 18.50 -10.76 0.76
CA ARG A 216 17.12 -10.42 1.17
C ARG A 216 16.24 -10.20 -0.06
N ARG A 217 16.80 -9.66 -1.15
CA ARG A 217 16.11 -9.62 -2.46
C ARG A 217 15.79 -11.04 -2.96
N ALA A 218 16.72 -11.99 -2.81
CA ALA A 218 16.50 -13.38 -3.17
C ALA A 218 15.42 -14.03 -2.29
N ALA A 219 15.45 -13.80 -0.97
CA ALA A 219 14.40 -14.29 -0.07
C ALA A 219 13.03 -13.69 -0.39
N LEU A 220 12.96 -12.40 -0.76
CA LEU A 220 11.74 -11.75 -1.22
C LEU A 220 11.23 -12.35 -2.53
N ALA A 221 12.12 -12.59 -3.51
CA ALA A 221 11.74 -13.23 -4.77
C ALA A 221 11.17 -14.63 -4.52
N ARG A 222 11.75 -15.39 -3.58
CA ARG A 222 11.23 -16.70 -3.15
C ARG A 222 9.85 -16.56 -2.51
N ALA A 223 9.66 -15.59 -1.62
CA ALA A 223 8.38 -15.32 -0.97
C ALA A 223 7.29 -14.93 -1.98
N MET A 224 7.61 -14.06 -2.94
CA MET A 224 6.70 -13.68 -4.02
C MET A 224 6.36 -14.84 -4.96
N ALA A 225 7.35 -15.69 -5.28
CA ALA A 225 7.12 -16.91 -6.05
C ALA A 225 6.16 -17.85 -5.33
N ALA A 226 6.37 -18.10 -4.03
CA ALA A 226 5.48 -18.91 -3.22
C ALA A 226 4.06 -18.31 -3.12
N ALA A 227 3.95 -17.00 -2.91
CA ALA A 227 2.68 -16.30 -2.88
C ALA A 227 1.92 -16.40 -4.22
N ALA A 228 2.62 -16.25 -5.35
CA ALA A 228 2.02 -16.32 -6.68
C ALA A 228 1.41 -17.70 -7.01
N LEU A 229 1.77 -18.75 -6.26
CA LEU A 229 1.16 -20.07 -6.39
C LEU A 229 -0.17 -20.19 -5.63
N ASP A 230 -0.55 -19.19 -4.83
CA ASP A 230 -1.84 -19.17 -4.14
C ASP A 230 -2.94 -18.54 -5.03
N PRO A 231 -3.92 -19.33 -5.50
CA PRO A 231 -4.97 -18.83 -6.38
C PRO A 231 -5.91 -17.82 -5.69
N ARG A 232 -5.93 -17.75 -4.36
CA ARG A 232 -6.79 -16.81 -3.61
C ARG A 232 -6.34 -15.36 -3.76
N LEU A 233 -5.11 -15.12 -4.21
CA LEU A 233 -4.56 -13.77 -4.41
C LEU A 233 -5.15 -13.06 -5.63
N GLY A 234 -5.91 -13.76 -6.50
CA GLY A 234 -6.62 -13.13 -7.61
C GLY A 234 -5.71 -12.29 -8.50
N GLU A 235 -6.02 -11.01 -8.69
CA GLU A 235 -5.24 -10.08 -9.53
C GLU A 235 -3.79 -9.88 -9.04
N LEU A 236 -3.53 -9.99 -7.74
CA LEU A 236 -2.17 -9.88 -7.22
C LEU A 236 -1.27 -10.98 -7.79
N ARG A 237 -1.79 -12.19 -7.98
CA ARG A 237 -1.03 -13.31 -8.59
C ARG A 237 -0.53 -12.96 -9.99
N GLU A 238 -1.40 -12.39 -10.82
CA GLU A 238 -1.04 -11.92 -12.16
C GLU A 238 0.05 -10.83 -12.08
N HIS A 239 -0.11 -9.84 -11.20
CA HIS A 239 0.89 -8.78 -11.04
C HIS A 239 2.25 -9.30 -10.52
N LEU A 240 2.24 -10.26 -9.60
CA LEU A 240 3.46 -10.90 -9.09
C LEU A 240 4.23 -11.57 -10.22
N LEU A 241 3.57 -12.35 -11.08
CA LEU A 241 4.22 -13.11 -12.15
C LEU A 241 4.60 -12.25 -13.37
N SER A 242 3.78 -11.27 -13.71
CA SER A 242 3.96 -10.44 -14.92
C SER A 242 4.84 -9.23 -14.70
N THR A 243 4.85 -8.66 -13.50
CA THR A 243 5.46 -7.34 -13.23
C THR A 243 6.48 -7.41 -12.09
N TYR A 244 6.05 -7.77 -10.88
CA TYR A 244 6.90 -7.62 -9.69
C TYR A 244 8.09 -8.59 -9.67
N LEU A 245 7.87 -9.89 -9.85
CA LEU A 245 8.96 -10.87 -9.87
C LEU A 245 9.96 -10.62 -11.01
N PRO A 246 9.54 -10.46 -12.29
CA PRO A 246 10.48 -10.17 -13.38
C PRO A 246 11.32 -8.92 -13.12
N ASN A 247 10.69 -7.85 -12.62
CA ASN A 247 11.41 -6.62 -12.31
C ASN A 247 12.37 -6.80 -11.14
N LEU A 248 11.97 -7.49 -10.08
CA LEU A 248 12.81 -7.72 -8.90
C LEU A 248 14.08 -8.51 -9.24
N VAL A 249 13.94 -9.59 -10.01
CA VAL A 249 15.09 -10.44 -10.39
C VAL A 249 15.95 -9.78 -11.46
N GLY A 250 15.35 -9.00 -12.36
CA GLY A 250 16.05 -8.25 -13.41
C GLY A 250 16.63 -6.91 -12.95
N ALA A 251 16.32 -6.45 -11.74
CA ALA A 251 16.76 -5.14 -11.26
C ALA A 251 18.30 -5.06 -11.20
N PRO A 252 18.91 -4.01 -11.80
CA PRO A 252 20.35 -3.96 -12.06
C PRO A 252 21.22 -3.71 -10.82
N ALA A 253 20.64 -3.30 -9.68
CA ALA A 253 21.39 -2.92 -8.48
C ALA A 253 20.96 -3.73 -7.23
N PRO A 254 21.89 -4.25 -6.40
CA PRO A 254 23.34 -4.28 -6.63
C PRO A 254 23.77 -5.14 -7.83
N GLU A 255 23.04 -6.22 -8.14
CA GLU A 255 23.16 -7.01 -9.37
C GLU A 255 21.84 -7.76 -9.66
N PRO A 256 21.56 -8.17 -10.91
CA PRO A 256 20.43 -9.07 -11.20
C PRO A 256 20.56 -10.41 -10.47
N LEU A 257 19.43 -10.95 -10.01
CA LEU A 257 19.39 -12.24 -9.34
C LEU A 257 19.40 -13.39 -10.34
N THR A 258 20.09 -14.48 -10.02
CA THR A 258 20.02 -15.73 -10.79
C THR A 258 19.01 -16.69 -10.15
N PRO A 259 18.43 -17.65 -10.92
CA PRO A 259 17.57 -18.68 -10.34
C PRO A 259 18.27 -19.47 -9.23
N ALA A 260 19.56 -19.77 -9.39
CA ALA A 260 20.34 -20.47 -8.37
C ALA A 260 20.42 -19.66 -7.06
N ALA A 261 20.59 -18.34 -7.12
CA ALA A 261 20.61 -17.49 -5.93
C ALA A 261 19.25 -17.46 -5.21
N VAL A 262 18.14 -17.52 -5.96
CA VAL A 262 16.78 -17.48 -5.39
C VAL A 262 16.36 -18.85 -4.84
N PHE A 263 16.67 -19.93 -5.54
CA PHE A 263 16.09 -21.27 -5.29
C PHE A 263 17.10 -22.32 -4.80
N ALA A 264 18.32 -21.92 -4.37
CA ALA A 264 19.34 -22.86 -3.89
C ALA A 264 18.83 -23.89 -2.87
N ASP A 265 17.88 -23.50 -2.02
CA ASP A 265 17.33 -24.35 -0.95
C ASP A 265 15.93 -24.90 -1.25
N ASP A 266 15.36 -24.60 -2.43
CA ASP A 266 13.98 -24.96 -2.78
C ASP A 266 13.81 -25.13 -4.31
N GLU A 267 14.42 -26.18 -4.86
CA GLU A 267 14.28 -26.55 -6.27
C GLU A 267 12.83 -26.92 -6.61
N HIS A 268 12.07 -27.44 -5.64
CA HIS A 268 10.67 -27.78 -5.85
C HIS A 268 9.83 -26.55 -6.18
N LEU A 269 10.00 -25.46 -5.42
CA LEU A 269 9.31 -24.20 -5.70
C LEU A 269 9.66 -23.66 -7.10
N ARG A 270 10.93 -23.76 -7.51
CA ARG A 270 11.36 -23.39 -8.88
C ARG A 270 10.60 -24.16 -9.93
N ASP A 271 10.52 -25.48 -9.79
CA ASP A 271 9.88 -26.36 -10.76
C ASP A 271 8.37 -26.12 -10.87
N VAL A 272 7.71 -25.92 -9.72
CA VAL A 272 6.26 -25.60 -9.69
C VAL A 272 6.01 -24.24 -10.32
N LEU A 273 6.81 -23.22 -9.99
CA LEU A 273 6.70 -21.90 -10.63
C LEU A 273 6.93 -21.98 -12.13
N ALA A 274 7.93 -22.75 -12.58
CA ALA A 274 8.24 -22.94 -14.00
C ALA A 274 7.09 -23.61 -14.76
N ALA A 275 6.43 -24.61 -14.14
CA ALA A 275 5.24 -25.24 -14.71
C ALA A 275 4.08 -24.25 -14.81
N GLU A 276 3.85 -23.46 -13.77
CA GLU A 276 2.77 -22.47 -13.71
C GLU A 276 2.91 -21.40 -14.81
N VAL A 277 4.09 -20.78 -14.94
CA VAL A 277 4.29 -19.72 -15.96
C VAL A 277 4.36 -20.23 -17.39
N ALA A 278 4.45 -21.56 -17.57
CA ALA A 278 4.45 -22.23 -18.86
C ALA A 278 3.08 -22.77 -19.25
N ASP A 279 2.07 -22.74 -18.36
CA ASP A 279 0.75 -23.27 -18.63
C ASP A 279 0.00 -22.37 -19.65
N PRO A 280 -0.25 -22.85 -20.89
CA PRO A 280 -0.99 -22.07 -21.87
C PRO A 280 -2.49 -21.91 -21.53
N ALA A 281 -3.00 -22.66 -20.55
CA ALA A 281 -4.39 -22.59 -20.13
C ALA A 281 -4.70 -21.39 -19.22
N ASP A 282 -3.69 -20.80 -18.56
CA ASP A 282 -3.83 -19.62 -17.70
C ASP A 282 -2.96 -18.46 -18.25
N PRO A 283 -3.46 -17.71 -19.24
CA PRO A 283 -2.67 -16.61 -19.82
C PRO A 283 -2.38 -15.49 -18.81
N ALA A 284 -3.15 -15.38 -17.71
CA ALA A 284 -2.92 -14.40 -16.66
C ALA A 284 -1.67 -14.71 -15.81
N THR A 285 -1.15 -15.94 -15.87
CA THR A 285 0.08 -16.35 -15.18
C THR A 285 1.28 -16.49 -16.12
N SER A 286 1.05 -16.43 -17.42
CA SER A 286 2.10 -16.52 -18.42
C SER A 286 3.01 -15.29 -18.39
N SER A 287 4.33 -15.50 -18.24
CA SER A 287 5.32 -14.41 -18.18
C SER A 287 6.57 -14.79 -18.97
N PRO A 288 6.71 -14.35 -20.23
CA PRO A 288 7.85 -14.71 -21.07
C PRO A 288 9.21 -14.34 -20.46
N ALA A 289 9.27 -13.21 -19.75
CA ALA A 289 10.47 -12.76 -19.05
C ALA A 289 10.84 -13.70 -17.91
N LEU A 290 9.87 -14.07 -17.05
CA LEU A 290 10.10 -14.98 -15.93
C LEU A 290 10.45 -16.39 -16.43
N SER A 291 9.75 -16.89 -17.46
CA SER A 291 10.03 -18.19 -18.07
C SER A 291 11.41 -18.24 -18.74
N ALA A 292 11.91 -17.14 -19.29
CA ALA A 292 13.28 -17.07 -19.82
C ALA A 292 14.29 -17.11 -18.68
N TRP A 293 14.10 -16.28 -17.65
CA TRP A 293 14.97 -16.22 -16.47
C TRP A 293 15.10 -17.58 -15.76
N LEU A 294 13.99 -18.31 -15.56
CA LEU A 294 14.00 -19.64 -14.92
C LEU A 294 14.82 -20.70 -15.68
N ARG A 295 15.10 -20.48 -16.98
CA ARG A 295 15.90 -21.38 -17.83
C ARG A 295 17.40 -21.02 -17.85
N GLU A 296 17.80 -19.83 -17.41
CA GLU A 296 19.20 -19.39 -17.45
C GLU A 296 20.11 -20.10 -16.42
N GLY A 297 19.53 -20.85 -15.48
CA GLY A 297 20.24 -21.62 -14.45
C GLY A 297 19.89 -23.11 -14.40
N SER A 298 19.39 -23.70 -15.49
CA SER A 298 19.25 -25.16 -15.67
C SER A 298 20.43 -25.73 -16.46
#